data_AF-A0A242E336-F1
#
_entry.id   AF-A0A242E336-F1
#
_cell.length_a   1.000
_cell.length_b   1.000
_cell.length_c   1.000
_cell.angle_alpha   90.00
_cell.angle_beta   90.00
_cell.angle_gamma   90.00
#
_symmetry.space_group_name_H-M   'P 1'
#
loop_
_entity.id
_entity.type
_entity.pdbx_description
1 polymer ?
#
loop_
_entity_poly.entity_id
_entity_poly.type
_entity_poly.pdbx_seq_one_letter_code
_entity_poly.pdbx_strand_id
1 'polypeptide(L)' 'MSVKVYDSSQIDKEAKRADILLLTPLLGYAKDKIESQFPEIPVFVISKEEYGTLDVEKIVSKMDD' A
#
# COMPACT_ATOMS: atom_id res chain seq x y z
N MET A 1 9.33 7.20 10.54
CA MET A 1 8.50 6.50 9.55
C MET A 1 8.36 7.39 8.32
N SER A 2 8.57 6.87 7.10
CA SER A 2 8.53 7.67 5.86
C SER A 2 7.53 7.04 4.89
N VAL A 3 6.66 7.87 4.33
CA VAL A 3 5.66 7.45 3.34
C VAL A 3 6.03 8.06 2.01
N LYS A 4 6.01 7.26 0.95
CA LYS A 4 6.27 7.70 -0.42
C LYS A 4 5.16 7.23 -1.33
N VAL A 5 4.69 8.13 -2.18
CA VAL A 5 3.62 7.85 -3.14
C VAL A 5 4.24 7.69 -4.51
N TYR A 6 3.83 6.62 -5.20
CA TYR A 6 4.32 6.29 -6.53
C TYR A 6 3.13 5.93 -7.42
N ASP A 7 3.31 6.15 -8.73
CA ASP A 7 2.45 5.55 -9.74
C ASP A 7 2.61 4.01 -9.76
N SER A 8 1.55 3.29 -10.12
CA SER A 8 1.56 1.82 -10.16
C SER A 8 2.59 1.23 -11.14
N SER A 9 2.99 1.98 -12.16
CA SER A 9 4.06 1.57 -13.09
C SER A 9 5.42 1.38 -12.43
N GLN A 10 5.65 1.94 -11.23
CA GLN A 10 6.93 1.84 -10.53
C GLN A 10 7.00 0.68 -9.53
N ILE A 11 5.95 -0.14 -9.44
CA ILE A 11 5.80 -1.16 -8.39
C ILE A 11 6.97 -2.17 -8.38
N ASP A 12 7.43 -2.64 -9.53
CA ASP A 12 8.55 -3.59 -9.64
C ASP A 12 9.87 -3.07 -9.04
N LYS A 13 10.06 -1.75 -9.06
CA LYS A 13 11.29 -1.10 -8.61
C LYS A 13 11.22 -0.73 -7.13
N GLU A 14 10.11 -0.16 -6.70
CA GLU A 14 9.99 0.45 -5.38
C GLU A 14 9.44 -0.52 -4.32
N ALA A 15 8.65 -1.52 -4.70
CA ALA A 15 8.07 -2.48 -3.75
C ALA A 15 9.14 -3.21 -2.92
N LYS A 16 10.23 -3.64 -3.56
CA LYS A 16 11.34 -4.36 -2.89
C LYS A 16 12.09 -3.54 -1.84
N ARG A 17 11.81 -2.24 -1.75
CA ARG A 17 12.43 -1.31 -0.79
C ARG A 17 11.45 -0.87 0.30
N ALA A 18 10.22 -1.34 0.23
CA ALA A 18 9.16 -0.98 1.16
C ALA A 18 8.94 -2.10 2.16
N ASP A 19 8.68 -1.72 3.41
CA ASP A 19 8.26 -2.65 4.45
C ASP A 19 6.78 -3.04 4.29
N ILE A 20 5.96 -2.14 3.73
CA ILE A 20 4.52 -2.31 3.53
C ILE A 20 4.11 -1.66 2.19
N LEU A 21 3.19 -2.29 1.46
CA LEU A 21 2.54 -1.71 0.29
C LEU A 21 1.11 -1.25 0.62
N LEU A 22 0.81 0.02 0.33
CA LEU A 22 -0.52 0.60 0.43
C LEU A 22 -1.07 0.89 -0.97
N LEU A 23 -2.14 0.19 -1.34
CA LEU A 23 -2.87 0.41 -2.58
C LEU A 23 -4.00 1.39 -2.37
N THR A 24 -4.10 2.37 -3.26
CA THR A 24 -5.26 3.27 -3.29
C THR A 24 -6.54 2.47 -3.56
N PRO A 25 -7.73 3.00 -3.22
CA PRO A 25 -8.99 2.29 -3.45
C PRO A 25 -9.19 1.90 -4.92
N LEU A 26 -8.66 2.70 -5.84
CA LEU A 26 -8.73 2.47 -7.28
C LEU A 26 -7.91 1.26 -7.73
N LEU A 27 -6.85 0.90 -7.01
CA LEU A 27 -5.99 -0.25 -7.31
C LEU A 27 -6.38 -1.50 -6.51
N GLY A 28 -7.48 -1.46 -5.74
CA GLY A 28 -7.92 -2.61 -4.94
C GLY A 28 -8.10 -3.90 -5.76
N TYR A 29 -8.53 -3.78 -7.02
CA TYR A 29 -8.68 -4.93 -7.93
C TYR A 29 -7.36 -5.67 -8.21
N ALA A 30 -6.20 -5.03 -7.98
CA ALA A 30 -4.88 -5.59 -8.26
C ALA A 30 -4.24 -6.25 -7.03
N LYS A 31 -4.89 -6.22 -5.86
CA LYS A 31 -4.33 -6.72 -4.59
C LYS A 31 -3.80 -8.14 -4.71
N ASP A 32 -4.63 -9.10 -5.10
CA ASP A 32 -4.25 -10.53 -5.16
C ASP A 32 -3.07 -10.77 -6.11
N LYS A 33 -3.03 -10.05 -7.23
CA LYS A 33 -1.92 -10.12 -8.19
C LYS A 33 -0.63 -9.59 -7.58
N ILE A 34 -0.70 -8.47 -6.87
CA ILE A 34 0.47 -7.81 -6.27
C ILE A 34 1.01 -8.63 -5.09
N GLU A 35 0.13 -9.18 -4.25
CA GLU A 35 0.51 -10.11 -3.17
C GLU A 35 1.24 -11.35 -3.72
N SER A 36 0.74 -11.92 -4.82
CA SER A 36 1.42 -13.05 -5.46
C SER A 36 2.78 -12.67 -6.06
N GLN A 37 2.97 -11.41 -6.47
CA GLN A 37 4.23 -10.92 -7.04
C GLN A 37 5.26 -10.56 -5.97
N PHE A 38 4.80 -10.14 -4.78
CA PHE A 38 5.62 -9.71 -3.66
C PHE A 38 5.18 -10.42 -2.36
N PRO A 39 5.35 -11.75 -2.25
CA PRO A 39 4.76 -12.54 -1.16
C PRO A 39 5.35 -12.23 0.21
N GLU A 40 6.53 -11.61 0.27
CA GLU A 40 7.21 -11.24 1.51
C GLU A 40 6.81 -9.85 2.03
N ILE A 41 6.06 -9.07 1.24
CA ILE A 41 5.68 -7.70 1.58
C ILE A 41 4.17 -7.64 1.80
N PRO A 42 3.69 -7.24 2.99
CA PRO A 42 2.26 -7.13 3.23
C PRO A 42 1.63 -6.03 2.36
N VAL A 43 0.47 -6.34 1.79
CA VAL A 43 -0.26 -5.45 0.87
C VAL A 43 -1.63 -5.12 1.44
N PHE A 44 -1.89 -3.84 1.66
CA PHE A 44 -3.17 -3.35 2.13
C PHE A 44 -3.83 -2.45 1.10
N VAL A 45 -5.16 -2.49 1.04
CA VAL A 45 -5.95 -1.54 0.26
C VAL A 45 -6.56 -0.56 1.25
N ILE A 46 -6.25 0.72 1.09
CA ILE A 46 -6.84 1.75 1.93
C ILE A 46 -8.23 2.12 1.40
N SER A 47 -9.13 2.49 2.30
CA SER A 47 -10.50 2.89 1.99
C SER A 47 -10.53 4.26 1.30
N LYS A 48 -11.63 4.59 0.62
CA LYS A 48 -11.82 5.93 0.03
C LYS A 48 -11.75 7.05 1.07
N GLU A 49 -12.27 6.79 2.27
CA GLU A 49 -12.24 7.74 3.38
C GLU A 49 -10.80 8.00 3.84
N GLU A 50 -10.02 6.92 4.01
CA GLU A 50 -8.60 6.97 4.39
C GLU A 50 -7.73 7.66 3.33
N TYR A 51 -8.01 7.38 2.05
CA TYR A 51 -7.37 8.08 0.93
C TYR A 51 -7.75 9.57 0.88
N GLY A 52 -8.98 9.92 1.26
CA GLY A 52 -9.46 11.30 1.27
C GLY A 52 -8.85 12.14 2.40
N THR A 53 -8.58 11.54 3.56
CA THR A 53 -7.94 12.24 4.68
C THR A 53 -6.42 12.26 4.57
N LEU A 54 -5.82 11.28 3.84
CA LEU A 54 -4.37 11.06 3.77
C LEU A 54 -3.70 11.01 5.16
N ASP A 55 -4.46 10.58 6.17
CA ASP A 55 -3.97 10.44 7.54
C ASP A 55 -3.20 9.13 7.66
N VAL A 56 -1.92 9.18 7.28
CA VAL A 56 -1.11 7.98 7.16
C VAL A 56 -0.78 7.36 8.52
N GLU A 57 -0.70 8.17 9.58
CA GLU A 57 -0.51 7.64 10.93
C GLU A 57 -1.70 6.77 11.33
N LYS A 58 -2.93 7.25 11.12
CA LYS A 58 -4.14 6.47 11.40
C LYS A 58 -4.24 5.20 10.55
N ILE A 59 -3.78 5.24 9.30
CA ILE A 59 -3.75 4.08 8.41
C ILE A 59 -2.77 3.02 8.94
N VAL A 60 -1.56 3.44 9.33
CA VAL A 60 -0.52 2.50 9.77
C VAL A 60 -0.73 2.02 11.20
N SER A 61 -1.31 2.81 12.10
CA SER A 61 -1.66 2.34 13.45
C SER A 61 -2.63 1.16 13.45
N LYS A 62 -3.37 0.92 12.35
CA LYS A 62 -4.20 -0.29 12.17
C LYS A 62 -3.42 -1.54 11.79
N MET A 63 -2.13 -1.41 11.45
CA MET A 63 -1.26 -2.48 10.96
C MET A 63 -0.34 -3.02 12.07
N ASP A 64 -0.29 -2.34 13.23
CA ASP A 64 0.48 -2.73 14.42
C ASP A 64 -0.35 -3.57 15.44
N ASP A 65 -1.61 -3.91 15.14
CA ASP A 65 -2.52 -4.69 16.01
C ASP A 65 -2.72 -6.13 15.50
#